data_AF-A0A7C9MIH3-F1
#
_entry.id   AF-A0A7C9MIH3-F1
#
_cell.length_a   1.000
_cell.length_b   1.000
_cell.length_c   1.000
_cell.angle_alpha   90.00
_cell.angle_beta   90.00
_cell.angle_gamma   90.00
#
_symmetry.space_group_name_H-M   'P 1'
#
loop_
_entity.id
_entity.type
_entity.pdbx_description
1 polymer ?
#
loop_
_entity_poly.entity_id
_entity_poly.type
_entity_poly.pdbx_seq_one_letter_code
_entity_poly.pdbx_strand_id
1 'polypeptide(L)'
;MSFATRLAAIVLLVFVAACAPATRNATKTSAKPVQSTAPAKPTPAKPTPGPGAAKPAPTPQASPLAVTDAGPPQGFGGIAWGAPTTAQPGLAQWEASADNGTTTYLWPQGPKDVLGAPVREAYYEFFKNQFYHVWINFDGMAAYETALAGLIRTYGPPTQENRDKYYHAWTLGDVNVYCAFHPALNEGDVSFFYQPLYERMIAARKTGGAKTPARSAKP
;
A
#
# COMPACT_ATOMS: atom_id res chain seq x y z
N MET A 1 -11.73 -1.95 -23.62
CA MET A 1 -10.51 -1.10 -23.63
C MET A 1 -9.36 -2.00 -23.19
N SER A 2 -8.26 -2.03 -23.95
CA SER A 2 -7.17 -2.99 -23.75
C SER A 2 -6.35 -2.72 -22.48
N PHE A 3 -6.02 -3.77 -21.74
CA PHE A 3 -5.33 -3.79 -20.44
C PHE A 3 -3.91 -3.20 -20.48
N ALA A 4 -3.28 -3.16 -21.65
CA ALA A 4 -1.97 -2.54 -21.86
C ALA A 4 -1.91 -1.07 -21.40
N THR A 5 -3.03 -0.34 -21.47
CA THR A 5 -3.09 1.07 -21.08
C THR A 5 -3.23 1.28 -19.57
N ARG A 6 -3.73 0.30 -18.81
CA ARG A 6 -3.92 0.42 -17.35
C ARG A 6 -2.69 -0.04 -16.55
N LEU A 7 -1.98 -1.08 -17.01
CA LEU A 7 -0.78 -1.56 -16.32
C LEU A 7 0.42 -0.59 -16.47
N ALA A 8 0.54 0.07 -17.62
CA ALA A 8 1.63 1.01 -17.88
C ALA A 8 1.57 2.29 -17.03
N ALA A 9 0.38 2.68 -16.56
CA ALA A 9 0.21 3.91 -15.77
C ALA A 9 0.60 3.74 -14.29
N ILE A 10 0.48 2.54 -13.72
CA ILE A 10 0.69 2.30 -12.29
C ILE A 10 2.11 1.76 -12.01
N VAL A 11 2.71 0.99 -12.93
CA VAL A 11 4.13 0.58 -12.84
C VAL A 11 5.09 1.77 -13.01
N LEU A 12 4.64 2.88 -13.63
CA LEU A 12 5.47 4.07 -13.83
C LEU A 12 5.73 4.89 -12.55
N LEU A 13 5.05 4.59 -11.44
CA LEU A 13 5.20 5.37 -10.20
C LEU A 13 6.36 4.95 -9.30
N VAL A 14 7.07 3.86 -9.64
CA VAL A 14 8.22 3.33 -8.87
C VAL A 14 9.59 3.82 -9.41
N PHE A 15 9.61 4.60 -10.51
CA PHE A 15 10.86 5.07 -11.13
C PHE A 15 10.91 6.59 -11.32
N VAL A 16 11.00 7.40 -10.25
CA VAL A 16 11.79 8.66 -10.25
C VAL A 16 12.09 9.05 -8.79
N ALA A 17 13.35 8.94 -8.36
CA ALA A 17 14.06 9.94 -7.56
C ALA A 17 15.44 9.40 -7.12
N ALA A 18 16.39 9.34 -8.06
CA ALA A 18 17.81 9.31 -7.73
C ALA A 18 18.52 10.39 -8.54
N CYS A 19 19.17 11.31 -7.81
CA CYS A 19 20.19 12.28 -8.22
C CYS A 19 19.79 13.47 -9.11
N ALA A 20 19.68 14.66 -8.50
CA ALA A 20 20.38 15.90 -8.92
C ALA A 20 20.13 17.05 -7.90
N PRO A 21 21.05 18.04 -7.80
CA PRO A 21 21.34 18.76 -6.56
C PRO A 21 20.54 20.06 -6.36
N ALA A 22 20.60 20.52 -5.11
CA ALA A 22 20.06 21.77 -4.61
C ALA A 22 20.57 23.01 -5.36
N THR A 23 19.63 23.85 -5.81
CA THR A 23 19.87 25.27 -6.04
C THR A 23 18.79 26.08 -5.33
N ARG A 24 19.24 26.82 -4.31
CA ARG A 24 18.53 27.93 -3.66
C ARG A 24 18.06 28.93 -4.71
N ASN A 25 16.86 29.46 -4.55
CA ASN A 25 16.61 30.89 -4.74
C ASN A 25 15.43 31.35 -3.87
N ALA A 26 15.67 32.44 -3.14
CA ALA A 26 14.77 33.09 -2.24
C ALA A 26 14.30 34.41 -2.88
N THR A 27 12.98 34.67 -2.83
CA THR A 27 12.36 36.00 -2.93
C THR A 27 10.96 35.86 -2.32
N LYS A 28 10.76 36.19 -1.04
CA LYS A 28 10.35 37.52 -0.53
C LYS A 28 9.12 38.08 -1.25
N THR A 29 7.95 37.98 -0.61
CA THR A 29 6.87 38.98 -0.69
C THR A 29 6.06 38.92 0.60
N SER A 30 6.07 40.05 1.32
CA SER A 30 5.29 40.34 2.50
C SER A 30 3.87 40.77 2.13
N ALA A 31 2.87 40.36 2.93
CA ALA A 31 1.67 41.16 3.14
C ALA A 31 1.21 40.99 4.61
N LYS A 32 0.85 42.13 5.20
CA LYS A 32 0.68 42.43 6.63
C LYS A 32 -0.65 41.92 7.22
N PRO A 33 -0.79 41.93 8.56
CA PRO A 33 -1.88 41.34 9.33
C PRO A 33 -3.07 42.29 9.50
N VAL A 34 -4.25 41.74 9.77
CA VAL A 34 -5.40 42.50 10.29
C VAL A 34 -5.69 42.05 11.71
N GLN A 35 -5.49 43.01 12.60
CA GLN A 35 -5.73 43.02 14.03
C GLN A 35 -7.12 43.62 14.24
N SER A 36 -7.97 43.00 15.06
CA SER A 36 -9.20 43.62 15.53
C SER A 36 -9.23 43.60 17.05
N THR A 37 -9.42 44.78 17.63
CA THR A 37 -9.31 45.12 19.05
C THR A 37 -10.70 45.29 19.69
N ALA A 38 -10.91 44.59 20.83
CA ALA A 38 -11.48 45.03 22.13
C ALA A 38 -12.90 45.69 22.19
N PRO A 39 -13.66 45.66 23.32
CA PRO A 39 -13.23 46.04 24.68
C PRO A 39 -13.77 45.16 25.85
N ALA A 40 -13.40 45.55 27.08
CA ALA A 40 -13.34 44.76 28.30
C ALA A 40 -14.35 45.14 29.43
N LYS A 41 -14.61 44.15 30.32
CA LYS A 41 -14.88 44.18 31.80
C LYS A 41 -16.19 44.83 32.31
N PRO A 42 -16.71 44.47 33.54
CA PRO A 42 -16.01 44.01 34.76
C PRO A 42 -16.60 42.82 35.57
N THR A 43 -15.73 42.24 36.42
CA THR A 43 -15.94 41.37 37.63
C THR A 43 -16.79 42.05 38.74
N PRO A 44 -17.19 41.43 39.90
CA PRO A 44 -16.70 40.21 40.60
C PRO A 44 -17.78 39.32 41.31
N ALA A 45 -17.41 38.13 41.81
CA ALA A 45 -17.62 37.70 43.22
C ALA A 45 -17.37 36.19 43.43
N LYS A 46 -16.59 35.91 44.48
CA LYS A 46 -16.33 34.60 45.09
C LYS A 46 -17.41 34.33 46.16
N PRO A 47 -17.79 33.07 46.41
CA PRO A 47 -17.70 32.56 47.77
C PRO A 47 -17.01 31.18 47.87
N THR A 48 -16.58 30.89 49.09
CA THR A 48 -15.63 29.86 49.56
C THR A 48 -16.37 28.52 49.86
N PRO A 49 -15.76 27.48 50.49
CA PRO A 49 -15.73 26.10 50.00
C PRO A 49 -16.66 25.13 50.77
N GLY A 50 -17.20 24.12 50.08
CA GLY A 50 -17.91 22.99 50.69
C GLY A 50 -17.06 21.72 50.67
N PRO A 51 -16.99 20.93 51.76
CA PRO A 51 -16.22 19.70 51.81
C PRO A 51 -17.04 18.55 51.19
N GLY A 52 -16.56 18.06 50.05
CA GLY A 52 -17.17 16.93 49.34
C GLY A 52 -16.11 16.20 48.54
N ALA A 53 -15.32 15.37 49.23
CA ALA A 53 -14.38 14.45 48.60
C ALA A 53 -15.15 13.37 47.84
N ALA A 54 -15.31 13.54 46.53
CA ALA A 54 -15.62 12.46 45.60
C ALA A 54 -14.54 12.46 44.51
N LYS A 55 -13.63 11.51 44.65
CA LYS A 55 -12.52 11.21 43.74
C LYS A 55 -13.08 11.10 42.31
N PRO A 56 -12.60 11.87 41.30
CA PRO A 56 -12.95 11.60 39.91
C PRO A 56 -12.47 10.20 39.56
N ALA A 57 -13.37 9.35 39.07
CA ALA A 57 -13.03 8.06 38.50
C ALA A 57 -11.99 8.29 37.38
N PRO A 58 -10.92 7.48 37.30
CA PRO A 58 -10.01 7.55 36.16
C PRO A 58 -10.81 7.17 34.92
N THR A 59 -10.94 8.13 34.00
CA THR A 59 -11.32 7.88 32.61
C THR A 59 -10.42 6.76 32.08
N PRO A 60 -10.94 5.73 31.41
CA PRO A 60 -10.11 4.77 30.69
C PRO A 60 -9.36 5.55 29.60
N GLN A 61 -8.12 5.88 29.90
CA GLN A 61 -7.18 6.43 28.95
C GLN A 61 -7.05 5.39 27.84
N ALA A 62 -7.52 5.74 26.64
CA ALA A 62 -7.46 4.86 25.48
C ALA A 62 -6.00 4.42 25.30
N SER A 63 -5.73 3.16 25.61
CA SER A 63 -4.42 2.55 25.39
C SER A 63 -4.03 2.77 23.94
N PRO A 64 -2.77 3.17 23.65
CA PRO A 64 -2.25 3.13 22.29
C PRO A 64 -2.53 1.74 21.74
N LEU A 65 -3.22 1.67 20.60
CA LEU A 65 -3.50 0.42 19.90
C LEU A 65 -2.20 -0.39 19.84
N ALA A 66 -2.17 -1.52 20.54
CA ALA A 66 -0.99 -2.37 20.57
C ALA A 66 -0.67 -2.80 19.13
N VAL A 67 0.48 -2.35 18.62
CA VAL A 67 1.03 -2.87 17.36
C VAL A 67 1.29 -4.35 17.57
N THR A 68 0.68 -5.18 16.74
CA THR A 68 1.00 -6.61 16.71
C THR A 68 2.21 -6.73 15.81
N ASP A 69 3.42 -6.86 16.34
CA ASP A 69 4.62 -7.08 15.51
C ASP A 69 4.59 -8.52 14.97
N ALA A 70 3.79 -8.73 13.92
CA ALA A 70 3.46 -10.07 13.41
C ALA A 70 4.62 -10.71 12.61
N GLY A 71 5.71 -9.99 12.39
CA GLY A 71 6.81 -10.40 11.52
C GLY A 71 6.40 -10.55 10.03
N PRO A 72 7.32 -11.02 9.18
CA PRO A 72 7.04 -11.23 7.76
C PRO A 72 5.92 -12.25 7.51
N PRO A 73 4.93 -11.94 6.66
CA PRO A 73 3.91 -12.91 6.28
C PRO A 73 4.54 -14.07 5.51
N GLN A 74 4.17 -15.30 5.83
CA GLN A 74 4.68 -16.52 5.18
C GLN A 74 3.93 -16.86 3.87
N GLY A 75 2.89 -16.11 3.56
CA GLY A 75 2.00 -16.31 2.43
C GLY A 75 0.86 -15.31 2.46
N PHE A 76 -0.13 -15.51 1.59
CA PHE A 76 -1.37 -14.74 1.59
C PHE A 76 -2.58 -15.62 1.34
N GLY A 77 -3.68 -15.39 2.07
CA GLY A 77 -4.93 -16.12 1.88
C GLY A 77 -4.81 -17.64 2.12
N GLY A 78 -3.81 -18.10 2.85
CA GLY A 78 -3.54 -19.54 3.04
C GLY A 78 -2.61 -20.17 1.99
N ILE A 79 -2.18 -19.41 0.97
CA ILE A 79 -1.19 -19.84 -0.02
C ILE A 79 0.20 -19.40 0.45
N ALA A 80 1.09 -20.35 0.72
CA ALA A 80 2.47 -20.04 1.10
C ALA A 80 3.26 -19.46 -0.08
N TRP A 81 4.23 -18.58 0.19
CA TRP A 81 5.15 -18.11 -0.85
C TRP A 81 5.90 -19.27 -1.47
N GLY A 82 6.03 -19.25 -2.79
CA GLY A 82 6.66 -20.30 -3.58
C GLY A 82 5.80 -21.54 -3.84
N ALA A 83 4.59 -21.62 -3.25
CA ALA A 83 3.70 -22.76 -3.46
C ALA A 83 3.26 -22.86 -4.93
N PRO A 84 3.04 -24.09 -5.43
CA PRO A 84 2.51 -24.30 -6.77
C PRO A 84 1.02 -23.97 -6.85
N THR A 85 0.52 -23.70 -8.05
CA THR A 85 -0.91 -23.49 -8.30
C THR A 85 -1.78 -24.66 -7.82
N THR A 86 -1.24 -25.88 -7.90
CA THR A 86 -1.90 -27.11 -7.42
C THR A 86 -2.10 -27.17 -5.90
N ALA A 87 -1.39 -26.35 -5.13
CA ALA A 87 -1.59 -26.26 -3.69
C ALA A 87 -2.90 -25.53 -3.32
N GLN A 88 -3.48 -24.76 -4.24
CA GLN A 88 -4.70 -24.01 -4.00
C GLN A 88 -5.81 -24.41 -4.99
N PRO A 89 -6.74 -25.30 -4.58
CA PRO A 89 -7.84 -25.69 -5.45
C PRO A 89 -8.77 -24.50 -5.74
N GLY A 90 -9.26 -24.48 -6.98
CA GLY A 90 -10.21 -23.52 -7.52
C GLY A 90 -9.65 -22.12 -7.79
N LEU A 91 -8.34 -21.99 -7.96
CA LEU A 91 -7.77 -20.88 -8.72
C LEU A 91 -8.25 -20.97 -10.17
N ALA A 92 -8.76 -19.87 -10.71
CA ALA A 92 -9.18 -19.75 -12.10
C ALA A 92 -8.14 -18.93 -12.87
N GLN A 93 -7.53 -19.50 -13.90
CA GLN A 93 -6.53 -18.79 -14.69
C GLN A 93 -7.18 -17.60 -15.39
N TRP A 94 -6.60 -16.42 -15.17
CA TRP A 94 -7.05 -15.16 -15.77
C TRP A 94 -6.19 -14.82 -16.99
N GLU A 95 -4.87 -14.89 -16.84
CA GLU A 95 -3.91 -14.55 -17.89
C GLU A 95 -2.64 -15.40 -17.75
N ALA A 96 -1.98 -15.69 -18.86
CA ALA A 96 -0.66 -16.31 -18.88
C ALA A 96 0.24 -15.57 -19.87
N SER A 97 1.46 -15.24 -19.44
CA SER A 97 2.49 -14.63 -20.28
C SER A 97 3.66 -15.60 -20.42
N ALA A 98 3.83 -16.14 -21.62
CA ALA A 98 4.94 -17.05 -21.92
C ALA A 98 6.30 -16.34 -21.87
N ASP A 99 6.34 -15.05 -22.26
CA ASP A 99 7.57 -14.26 -22.40
C ASP A 99 8.31 -14.07 -21.07
N ASN A 100 7.56 -14.00 -19.98
CA ASN A 100 8.09 -13.80 -18.63
C ASN A 100 7.79 -14.98 -17.70
N GLY A 101 7.14 -16.03 -18.21
CA GLY A 101 6.77 -17.22 -17.44
C GLY A 101 5.86 -16.92 -16.25
N THR A 102 5.04 -15.85 -16.32
CA THR A 102 4.08 -15.51 -15.27
C THR A 102 2.67 -15.95 -15.66
N THR A 103 1.92 -16.42 -14.66
CA THR A 103 0.50 -16.73 -14.81
C THR A 103 -0.27 -16.06 -13.68
N THR A 104 -1.34 -15.38 -14.03
CA THR A 104 -2.22 -14.67 -13.11
C THR A 104 -3.52 -15.45 -12.96
N TYR A 105 -3.97 -15.60 -11.72
CA TYR A 105 -5.19 -16.29 -11.36
C TYR A 105 -6.11 -15.39 -10.56
N LEU A 106 -7.41 -15.61 -10.70
CA LEU A 106 -8.42 -15.16 -9.76
C LEU A 106 -8.77 -16.28 -8.80
N TRP A 107 -9.19 -15.91 -7.59
CA TRP A 107 -9.62 -16.88 -6.59
C TRP A 107 -11.01 -16.52 -6.04
N PRO A 108 -12.10 -17.04 -6.65
CA PRO A 108 -13.46 -16.69 -6.25
C PRO A 108 -13.78 -16.98 -4.77
N GLN A 109 -13.15 -18.00 -4.19
CA GLN A 109 -13.27 -18.42 -2.80
C GLN A 109 -12.14 -17.90 -1.90
N GLY A 110 -11.30 -16.99 -2.40
CA GLY A 110 -10.29 -16.31 -1.62
C GLY A 110 -10.86 -15.32 -0.60
N PRO A 111 -9.98 -14.66 0.17
CA PRO A 111 -10.36 -13.66 1.17
C PRO A 111 -11.28 -12.57 0.59
N LYS A 112 -12.28 -12.19 1.38
CA LYS A 112 -13.23 -11.12 1.04
C LYS A 112 -12.83 -9.75 1.60
N ASP A 113 -11.84 -9.75 2.48
CA ASP A 113 -11.23 -8.54 3.01
C ASP A 113 -9.70 -8.67 3.05
N VAL A 114 -9.03 -7.52 3.09
CA VAL A 114 -7.61 -7.38 3.37
C VAL A 114 -7.47 -6.50 4.61
N LEU A 115 -7.15 -7.14 5.75
CA LEU A 115 -6.96 -6.48 7.04
C LEU A 115 -8.14 -5.60 7.46
N GLY A 116 -9.36 -6.03 7.11
CA GLY A 116 -10.62 -5.33 7.37
C GLY A 116 -11.18 -4.50 6.21
N ALA A 117 -10.40 -4.24 5.16
CA ALA A 117 -10.90 -3.52 3.98
C ALA A 117 -11.56 -4.48 2.99
N PRO A 118 -12.78 -4.20 2.50
CA PRO A 118 -13.47 -5.08 1.56
C PRO A 118 -12.73 -5.17 0.24
N VAL A 119 -12.50 -6.40 -0.23
CA VAL A 119 -11.80 -6.68 -1.49
C VAL A 119 -12.80 -6.69 -2.63
N ARG A 120 -12.55 -5.88 -3.66
CA ARG A 120 -13.26 -5.96 -4.94
C ARG A 120 -12.75 -7.13 -5.76
N GLU A 121 -11.43 -7.24 -5.89
CA GLU A 121 -10.77 -8.28 -6.68
C GLU A 121 -9.34 -8.51 -6.20
N ALA A 122 -8.87 -9.75 -6.26
CA ALA A 122 -7.49 -10.12 -5.94
C ALA A 122 -6.89 -11.00 -7.04
N TYR A 123 -5.74 -10.58 -7.56
CA TYR A 123 -4.98 -11.26 -8.59
C TYR A 123 -3.80 -11.98 -7.95
N TYR A 124 -3.73 -13.30 -8.13
CA TYR A 124 -2.68 -14.16 -7.60
C TYR A 124 -1.72 -14.49 -8.72
N GLU A 125 -0.49 -14.02 -8.62
CA GLU A 125 0.51 -14.16 -9.66
C GLU A 125 1.57 -15.20 -9.28
N PHE A 126 1.85 -16.06 -10.25
CA PHE A 126 2.79 -17.16 -10.15
C PHE A 126 3.88 -16.97 -11.20
N PHE A 127 5.14 -17.09 -10.80
CA PHE A 127 6.28 -17.12 -11.72
C PHE A 127 6.79 -18.56 -11.80
N LYS A 128 6.80 -19.15 -13.00
CA LYS A 128 7.17 -20.56 -13.22
C LYS A 128 6.47 -21.52 -12.25
N ASN A 129 5.15 -21.34 -12.08
CA ASN A 129 4.31 -22.11 -11.16
C ASN A 129 4.72 -21.98 -9.68
N GLN A 130 5.22 -20.81 -9.26
CA GLN A 130 5.51 -20.51 -7.85
C GLN A 130 4.84 -19.19 -7.45
N PHE A 131 3.98 -19.24 -6.42
CA PHE A 131 3.25 -18.07 -5.93
C PHE A 131 4.23 -17.02 -5.39
N TYR A 132 4.15 -15.78 -5.86
CA TYR A 132 5.08 -14.74 -5.43
C TYR A 132 4.47 -13.37 -5.23
N HIS A 133 3.28 -13.13 -5.79
CA HIS A 133 2.67 -11.82 -5.74
C HIS A 133 1.16 -11.94 -5.67
N VAL A 134 0.56 -11.12 -4.83
CA VAL A 134 -0.88 -10.88 -4.87
C VAL A 134 -1.13 -9.38 -4.95
N TRP A 135 -1.99 -8.97 -5.88
CA TRP A 135 -2.47 -7.61 -6.04
C TRP A 135 -3.96 -7.57 -5.72
N ILE A 136 -4.31 -6.86 -4.66
CA ILE A 136 -5.66 -6.76 -4.11
C ILE A 136 -6.18 -5.36 -4.39
N ASN A 137 -7.31 -5.25 -5.07
CA ASN A 137 -7.97 -3.99 -5.38
C ASN A 137 -9.21 -3.79 -4.52
N PHE A 138 -9.47 -2.54 -4.13
CA PHE A 138 -10.65 -2.13 -3.39
C PHE A 138 -11.15 -0.76 -3.82
N ASP A 139 -12.43 -0.50 -3.54
CA ASP A 139 -13.12 0.71 -3.96
C ASP A 139 -13.10 1.80 -2.88
N GLY A 140 -12.72 3.01 -3.29
CA GLY A 140 -12.90 4.23 -2.51
C GLY A 140 -11.90 4.47 -1.39
N MET A 141 -11.84 5.73 -0.96
CA MET A 141 -10.95 6.21 0.11
C MET A 141 -11.18 5.48 1.44
N ALA A 142 -12.44 5.14 1.77
CA ALA A 142 -12.76 4.47 3.02
C ALA A 142 -12.12 3.07 3.13
N ALA A 143 -12.10 2.31 2.03
CA ALA A 143 -11.42 1.01 1.99
C ALA A 143 -9.90 1.17 2.08
N TYR A 144 -9.34 2.17 1.40
CA TYR A 144 -7.91 2.51 1.51
C TYR A 144 -7.49 2.83 2.96
N GLU A 145 -8.20 3.73 3.63
CA GLU A 145 -7.91 4.11 5.01
C GLU A 145 -8.01 2.91 5.95
N THR A 146 -9.02 2.05 5.72
CA THR A 146 -9.20 0.80 6.48
C THR A 146 -8.02 -0.16 6.27
N ALA A 147 -7.59 -0.36 5.02
CA ALA A 147 -6.46 -1.22 4.66
C ALA A 147 -5.15 -0.69 5.27
N LEU A 148 -4.91 0.62 5.13
CA LEU A 148 -3.74 1.29 5.69
C LEU A 148 -3.69 1.17 7.22
N ALA A 149 -4.80 1.45 7.91
CA ALA A 149 -4.88 1.29 9.36
C ALA A 149 -4.67 -0.17 9.78
N GLY A 150 -5.18 -1.13 9.01
CA GLY A 150 -4.93 -2.55 9.19
C GLY A 150 -3.45 -2.91 9.07
N LEU A 151 -2.78 -2.45 8.01
CA LEU A 151 -1.35 -2.66 7.79
C LEU A 151 -0.50 -2.07 8.91
N ILE A 152 -0.81 -0.84 9.35
CA ILE A 152 -0.09 -0.19 10.44
C ILE A 152 -0.26 -0.96 11.76
N ARG A 153 -1.46 -1.48 12.03
CA ARG A 153 -1.73 -2.27 13.24
C ARG A 153 -0.99 -3.61 13.22
N THR A 154 -0.84 -4.23 12.05
CA THR A 154 -0.27 -5.57 11.86
C THR A 154 1.24 -5.60 11.64
N TYR A 155 1.82 -4.54 11.08
CA TYR A 155 3.25 -4.50 10.72
C TYR A 155 3.99 -3.27 11.25
N GLY A 156 3.30 -2.40 11.99
CA GLY A 156 3.85 -1.13 12.44
C GLY A 156 3.89 -0.06 11.34
N PRO A 157 4.55 1.08 11.59
CA PRO A 157 4.65 2.17 10.62
C PRO A 157 5.33 1.73 9.31
N PRO A 158 4.98 2.35 8.16
CA PRO A 158 5.62 2.05 6.89
C PRO A 158 7.12 2.40 6.91
N THR A 159 7.94 1.59 6.24
CA THR A 159 9.37 1.86 6.06
C THR A 159 9.62 2.96 5.04
N GLN A 160 8.66 3.19 4.13
CA GLN A 160 8.66 4.28 3.17
C GLN A 160 7.25 4.82 2.96
N GLU A 161 7.09 6.14 2.88
CA GLU A 161 5.82 6.78 2.56
C GLU A 161 5.98 7.97 1.62
N ASN A 162 4.96 8.20 0.79
CA ASN A 162 4.75 9.42 0.04
C ASN A 162 3.26 9.80 0.16
N ARG A 163 2.97 10.67 1.14
CA ARG A 163 1.60 11.05 1.51
C ARG A 163 0.87 11.81 0.40
N ASP A 164 1.59 12.63 -0.36
CA ASP A 164 1.01 13.38 -1.49
C ASP A 164 0.53 12.46 -2.61
N LYS A 165 1.06 11.24 -2.66
CA LYS A 165 0.68 10.20 -3.61
C LYS A 165 -0.11 9.06 -2.99
N TYR A 166 -0.52 9.19 -1.73
CA TYR A 166 -1.21 8.14 -0.98
C TYR A 166 -0.49 6.79 -1.05
N TYR A 167 0.84 6.79 -0.95
CA TYR A 167 1.67 5.60 -1.11
C TYR A 167 2.39 5.26 0.19
N HIS A 168 2.26 4.01 0.64
CA HIS A 168 2.91 3.48 1.82
C HIS A 168 3.52 2.11 1.50
N ALA A 169 4.72 1.86 2.00
CA ALA A 169 5.43 0.61 1.79
C ALA A 169 6.06 0.09 3.07
N TRP A 170 6.15 -1.24 3.14
CA TRP A 170 6.85 -1.98 4.19
C TRP A 170 7.83 -2.95 3.55
N THR A 171 9.00 -3.10 4.18
CA THR A 171 9.96 -4.17 3.90
C THR A 171 9.99 -5.09 5.11
N LEU A 172 9.41 -6.28 4.95
CA LEU A 172 9.20 -7.26 6.00
C LEU A 172 10.00 -8.51 5.67
N GLY A 173 11.28 -8.54 6.02
CA GLY A 173 12.18 -9.62 5.59
C GLY A 173 12.20 -9.74 4.06
N ASP A 174 11.81 -10.90 3.54
CA ASP A 174 11.75 -11.18 2.11
C ASP A 174 10.44 -10.73 1.43
N VAL A 175 9.53 -10.06 2.15
CA VAL A 175 8.25 -9.61 1.61
C VAL A 175 8.17 -8.08 1.62
N ASN A 176 7.93 -7.50 0.44
CA ASN A 176 7.54 -6.09 0.34
C ASN A 176 6.03 -5.98 0.26
N VAL A 177 5.47 -5.04 1.02
CA VAL A 177 4.05 -4.72 1.01
C VAL A 177 3.88 -3.28 0.56
N TYR A 178 2.96 -3.04 -0.37
CA TYR A 178 2.59 -1.71 -0.83
C TYR A 178 1.11 -1.48 -0.58
N CYS A 179 0.75 -0.25 -0.20
CA CYS A 179 -0.62 0.23 -0.11
C CYS A 179 -0.67 1.58 -0.84
N ALA A 180 -1.55 1.68 -1.83
CA ALA A 180 -1.69 2.87 -2.66
C ALA A 180 -3.17 3.25 -2.84
N PHE A 181 -3.43 4.55 -2.98
CA PHE A 181 -4.72 5.05 -3.45
C PHE A 181 -4.55 5.87 -4.74
N HIS A 182 -5.49 5.71 -5.66
CA HIS A 182 -5.51 6.36 -6.97
C HIS A 182 -6.74 7.28 -7.06
N PRO A 183 -6.62 8.58 -6.67
CA PRO A 183 -7.78 9.48 -6.59
C PRO A 183 -8.56 9.63 -7.90
N ALA A 184 -7.87 9.58 -9.04
CA ALA A 184 -8.49 9.69 -10.37
C ALA A 184 -9.48 8.56 -10.70
N LEU A 185 -9.29 7.39 -10.07
CA LEU A 185 -10.11 6.19 -10.29
C LEU A 185 -10.98 5.88 -9.06
N ASN A 186 -10.79 6.62 -7.96
CA ASN A 186 -11.43 6.38 -6.67
C ASN A 186 -11.29 4.91 -6.22
N GLU A 187 -10.09 4.36 -6.38
CA GLU A 187 -9.76 2.99 -6.02
C GLU A 187 -8.37 2.95 -5.38
N GLY A 188 -8.09 1.89 -4.64
CA GLY A 188 -6.76 1.65 -4.14
C GLY A 188 -6.40 0.18 -4.23
N ASP A 189 -5.14 -0.09 -3.91
CA ASP A 189 -4.60 -1.43 -3.92
C ASP A 189 -3.67 -1.70 -2.75
N VAL A 190 -3.61 -2.97 -2.38
CA VAL A 190 -2.56 -3.53 -1.54
C VAL A 190 -1.90 -4.66 -2.31
N SER A 191 -0.57 -4.62 -2.36
CA SER A 191 0.24 -5.62 -3.06
C SER A 191 1.27 -6.23 -2.12
N PHE A 192 1.37 -7.57 -2.11
CA PHE A 192 2.40 -8.30 -1.37
C PHE A 192 3.34 -8.99 -2.35
N PHE A 193 4.64 -8.72 -2.27
CA PHE A 193 5.67 -9.26 -3.15
C PHE A 193 6.72 -10.06 -2.39
N TYR A 194 6.80 -11.36 -2.67
CA TYR A 194 7.92 -12.19 -2.23
C TYR A 194 9.15 -11.91 -3.10
N GLN A 195 10.09 -11.14 -2.54
CA GLN A 195 11.25 -10.58 -3.25
C GLN A 195 12.11 -11.62 -3.97
N PRO A 196 12.46 -12.78 -3.38
CA PRO A 196 13.33 -13.75 -4.05
C PRO A 196 12.79 -14.26 -5.39
N LEU A 197 11.47 -14.36 -5.54
CA LEU A 197 10.85 -14.77 -6.81
C LEU A 197 10.59 -13.57 -7.73
N TYR A 198 10.22 -12.41 -7.17
CA TYR A 198 10.07 -11.19 -7.95
C TYR A 198 11.37 -10.81 -8.68
N GLU A 199 12.51 -10.81 -7.98
CA GLU A 199 13.81 -10.49 -8.58
C GLU A 199 14.19 -11.46 -9.71
N ARG A 200 13.93 -12.76 -9.52
CA ARG A 200 14.14 -13.78 -10.55
C ARG A 200 13.24 -13.57 -11.77
N MET A 201 11.99 -13.17 -11.55
CA MET A 201 11.04 -12.82 -12.61
C MET A 201 11.54 -11.59 -13.39
N ILE A 202 11.97 -10.53 -12.71
CA ILE A 202 12.52 -9.33 -13.34
C ILE A 202 13.79 -9.64 -14.15
N ALA A 203 14.70 -10.48 -13.62
CA ALA A 203 15.87 -10.94 -14.35
C ALA A 203 15.52 -11.78 -15.59
N ALA A 204 14.49 -12.63 -15.50
CA ALA A 204 13.99 -13.40 -16.63
C ALA A 204 13.38 -12.48 -17.71
N ARG A 205 12.62 -11.45 -17.32
CA ARG A 205 12.08 -10.45 -18.26
C ARG A 205 13.19 -9.70 -19.01
N LYS A 206 14.23 -9.26 -18.31
CA LYS A 206 15.37 -8.55 -18.93
C LYS A 206 16.14 -9.42 -19.93
N THR A 207 16.26 -10.73 -19.66
CA THR A 207 16.97 -11.67 -20.55
C THR A 207 16.10 -12.18 -21.70
N GLY A 208 14.78 -12.30 -21.51
CA GLY A 208 13.81 -12.66 -22.55
C GLY A 208 13.58 -11.55 -23.59
N GLY A 209 13.56 -10.28 -23.16
CA GLY A 209 13.45 -9.13 -24.07
C GLY A 209 14.67 -8.87 -24.95
N ALA A 210 15.82 -9.50 -24.66
CA ALA A 210 17.05 -9.36 -25.43
C ALA A 210 17.20 -10.38 -26.59
N LYS A 211 16.24 -11.31 -26.77
CA LYS A 211 16.37 -12.45 -27.69
C LYS A 211 15.46 -12.39 -28.94
N THR A 212 15.13 -11.22 -29.45
CA THR A 212 14.65 -11.10 -30.84
C THR A 212 15.79 -10.59 -31.73
N PRO A 213 16.64 -11.46 -32.29
CA PRO A 213 17.48 -11.03 -33.41
C PRO A 213 16.54 -10.69 -34.57
N ALA A 214 16.65 -9.46 -35.07
CA ALA A 214 16.05 -9.05 -36.32
C ALA A 214 16.48 -10.06 -37.39
N ARG A 215 15.52 -10.84 -37.91
CA ARG A 215 15.77 -11.73 -39.03
C ARG A 215 15.83 -10.87 -40.29
N SER A 216 16.98 -10.21 -40.47
CA SER A 216 17.35 -9.62 -41.75
C SER A 216 17.85 -10.71 -42.69
N ALA A 217 17.30 -10.66 -43.92
CA ALA A 217 17.84 -11.20 -45.17
C ALA A 217 17.77 -12.74 -45.31
N LYS A 218 17.54 -13.37 -46.48
CA LYS A 218 17.31 -13.02 -47.90
C LYS A 218 17.03 -14.38 -48.62
N PRO A 219 16.85 -14.53 -49.96
CA PRO A 219 17.22 -13.68 -51.11
C PRO A 219 16.07 -12.95 -51.79
#